data_AF-A0A9E1B529-F1
#
_entry.id   AF-A0A9E1B529-F1
#
_cell.length_a   1.000
_cell.length_b   1.000
_cell.length_c   1.000
_cell.angle_alpha   90.00
_cell.angle_beta   90.00
_cell.angle_gamma   90.00
#
_symmetry.space_group_name_H-M   'P 1'
#
loop_
_entity.id
_entity.type
_entity.pdbx_description
1 polymer ?
#
loop_
_entity_poly.entity_id
_entity_poly.type
_entity_poly.pdbx_seq_one_letter_code
_entity_poly.pdbx_strand_id
1 'polypeptide(L)'
;ADNGNPTAIKTYNASGNTYEALTAPQTVAAGKQFIRVELGGGTFYFCPQNNVVLEAGSRYIYTVKVNATGLTLEGCTIGEWADGGGESGTAEDLGYIYDSNTNTYTVYNADGLLAWNEASQKDESINCTLAADIDLTGKEWTRSGIFTFYSGVFNGQGHRITGFNSSAMNNTGFLGSLLSERGVIKNLQLIDVNLYGSSGNTAGIVGRNHGQIIACSVTGKISASYGGTCGIAESNYGDIIACWFDGTLKESNNGAIVRYNYADITSCYWGGNAGQGVFRIEGGTVDATKVDGATVKWQTAVDGMNTALTAGDYQWILGTDGLPVLQKRQ
;
A
#
# COMPACT_ATOMS: atom_id res chain seq x y z
N ALA A 1 4.29 8.12 45.49
CA ALA A 1 4.18 7.36 44.23
C ALA A 1 2.70 7.10 43.99
N ASP A 2 2.18 7.64 42.89
CA ASP A 2 0.77 7.72 42.52
C ASP A 2 0.20 6.40 41.96
N ASN A 3 -1.08 6.13 42.22
CA ASN A 3 -2.05 5.39 41.39
C ASN A 3 -1.59 4.10 40.66
N GLY A 4 -0.92 3.18 41.36
CA GLY A 4 -0.48 1.91 40.77
C GLY A 4 -1.61 0.90 40.51
N ASN A 5 -2.34 1.04 39.41
CA ASN A 5 -3.04 -0.09 38.80
C ASN A 5 -2.02 -1.17 38.39
N PRO A 6 -2.31 -2.46 38.57
CA PRO A 6 -1.40 -3.52 38.13
C PRO A 6 -1.28 -3.54 36.60
N THR A 7 -0.04 -3.61 36.09
CA THR A 7 0.30 -3.65 34.66
C THR A 7 0.00 -5.00 34.00
N ALA A 8 -0.27 -6.05 34.78
CA ALA A 8 -0.69 -7.35 34.28
C ALA A 8 -1.45 -8.13 35.36
N ILE A 9 -2.56 -8.78 34.98
CA ILE A 9 -3.35 -9.67 35.84
C ILE A 9 -3.02 -11.12 35.45
N LYS A 10 -2.73 -11.99 36.43
CA LYS A 10 -2.49 -13.42 36.21
C LYS A 10 -3.80 -14.21 36.33
N THR A 11 -3.98 -15.19 35.45
CA THR A 11 -5.16 -16.07 35.39
C THR A 11 -5.09 -17.25 36.36
N TYR A 12 -6.18 -17.51 37.07
CA TYR A 12 -6.53 -18.81 37.64
C TYR A 12 -7.35 -19.61 36.62
N ASN A 13 -7.20 -20.93 36.60
CA ASN A 13 -7.56 -21.78 35.47
C ASN A 13 -8.47 -22.94 35.91
N ALA A 14 -9.64 -23.08 35.28
CA ALA A 14 -10.34 -24.35 35.07
C ALA A 14 -11.35 -24.22 33.91
N SER A 15 -10.98 -24.73 32.73
CA SER A 15 -11.83 -25.02 31.56
C SER A 15 -12.56 -23.84 30.88
N GLY A 16 -11.79 -22.89 30.37
CA GLY A 16 -12.25 -21.72 29.60
C GLY A 16 -11.49 -20.51 30.10
N ASN A 17 -10.72 -19.82 29.24
CA ASN A 17 -9.92 -18.68 29.68
C ASN A 17 -10.86 -17.47 29.90
N THR A 18 -11.48 -17.38 31.07
CA THR A 18 -12.23 -16.20 31.51
C THR A 18 -11.28 -15.21 32.16
N TYR A 19 -11.31 -13.96 31.71
CA TYR A 19 -10.53 -12.85 32.25
C TYR A 19 -11.47 -11.80 32.83
N GLU A 20 -11.08 -11.19 33.94
CA GLU A 20 -11.83 -10.10 34.58
C GLU A 20 -10.93 -8.89 34.77
N ALA A 21 -11.49 -7.70 34.55
CA ALA A 21 -10.80 -6.44 34.75
C ALA A 21 -11.77 -5.42 35.37
N LEU A 22 -11.23 -4.55 36.23
CA LEU A 22 -11.94 -3.40 36.76
C LEU A 22 -11.69 -2.19 35.86
N THR A 23 -12.76 -1.46 35.57
CA THR A 23 -12.73 -0.24 34.77
C THR A 23 -13.35 0.90 35.56
N ALA A 24 -12.83 2.12 35.38
CA ALA A 24 -13.56 3.31 35.78
C ALA A 24 -14.78 3.49 34.86
N PRO A 25 -15.84 4.19 35.30
CA PRO A 25 -16.94 4.55 34.44
C PRO A 25 -16.44 5.37 33.25
N GLN A 26 -16.76 4.95 32.04
CA GLN A 26 -16.27 5.58 30.82
C GLN A 26 -17.12 5.21 29.61
N THR A 27 -17.05 6.03 28.58
CA THR A 27 -17.62 5.72 27.27
C THR A 27 -16.50 5.42 26.29
N VAL A 28 -16.45 4.20 25.78
CA VAL A 28 -15.59 3.83 24.65
C VAL A 28 -16.36 4.14 23.38
N ALA A 29 -15.88 5.11 22.61
CA ALA A 29 -16.57 5.51 21.39
C ALA A 29 -16.56 4.39 20.33
N ALA A 30 -17.60 4.37 19.50
CA ALA A 30 -17.66 3.49 18.33
C ALA A 30 -16.37 3.57 17.49
N GLY A 31 -15.93 2.42 16.98
CA GLY A 31 -14.72 2.27 16.17
C GLY A 31 -13.40 2.40 16.94
N LYS A 32 -13.41 2.62 18.26
CA LYS A 32 -12.18 2.67 19.08
C LYS A 32 -11.79 1.31 19.62
N GLN A 33 -10.49 1.06 19.72
CA GLN A 33 -9.96 -0.17 20.31
C GLN A 33 -10.47 -0.33 21.74
N PHE A 34 -11.09 -1.47 22.03
CA PHE A 34 -11.70 -1.77 23.32
C PHE A 34 -11.06 -2.98 24.00
N ILE A 35 -11.13 -4.17 23.38
CA ILE A 35 -10.54 -5.40 23.95
C ILE A 35 -9.32 -5.80 23.11
N ARG A 36 -8.16 -6.01 23.76
CA ARG A 36 -6.95 -6.52 23.12
C ARG A 36 -6.76 -8.00 23.45
N VAL A 37 -6.48 -8.81 22.44
CA VAL A 37 -6.13 -10.24 22.59
C VAL A 37 -4.82 -10.51 21.88
N GLU A 38 -3.88 -11.14 22.57
CA GLU A 38 -2.60 -11.60 22.01
C GLU A 38 -2.63 -13.12 21.91
N LEU A 39 -2.49 -13.66 20.69
CA LEU A 39 -2.56 -15.10 20.44
C LEU A 39 -1.57 -15.50 19.33
N GLY A 40 -0.76 -16.53 19.57
CA GLY A 40 0.13 -17.08 18.55
C GLY A 40 1.17 -16.09 17.98
N GLY A 41 1.48 -15.02 18.71
CA GLY A 41 2.38 -13.94 18.27
C GLY A 41 1.68 -12.78 17.53
N GLY A 42 0.37 -12.86 17.28
CA GLY A 42 -0.44 -11.78 16.72
C GLY A 42 -1.20 -10.99 17.79
N THR A 43 -1.46 -9.71 17.51
CA THR A 43 -2.26 -8.80 18.37
C THR A 43 -3.55 -8.43 17.67
N PHE A 44 -4.68 -8.68 18.32
CA PHE A 44 -6.02 -8.43 17.79
C PHE A 44 -6.76 -7.44 18.69
N TYR A 45 -7.56 -6.57 18.08
CA TYR A 45 -8.40 -5.60 18.79
C TYR A 45 -9.86 -5.77 18.40
N PHE A 46 -10.73 -5.79 19.40
CA PHE A 46 -12.16 -5.58 19.21
C PHE A 46 -12.46 -4.07 19.27
N CYS A 47 -13.08 -3.54 18.22
CA CYS A 47 -13.60 -2.18 18.17
C CYS A 47 -15.14 -2.25 18.15
N PRO A 48 -15.85 -1.61 19.08
CA PRO A 48 -17.30 -1.70 19.14
C PRO A 48 -17.92 -0.87 18.01
N GLN A 49 -19.05 -1.32 17.47
CA GLN A 49 -19.75 -0.61 16.39
C GLN A 49 -20.55 0.60 16.91
N ASN A 50 -20.95 0.55 18.18
CA ASN A 50 -21.62 1.64 18.89
C ASN A 50 -20.78 2.07 20.09
N ASN A 51 -21.16 3.19 20.71
CA ASN A 51 -20.53 3.63 21.95
C ASN A 51 -20.80 2.61 23.06
N VAL A 52 -19.75 2.10 23.69
CA VAL A 52 -19.85 1.24 24.88
C VAL A 52 -19.77 2.12 26.11
N VAL A 53 -20.86 2.18 26.88
CA VAL A 53 -20.91 2.92 28.15
C VAL A 53 -20.70 1.94 29.29
N LEU A 54 -19.61 2.12 30.03
CA LEU A 54 -19.27 1.36 31.23
C LEU A 54 -19.66 2.21 32.43
N GLU A 55 -20.63 1.76 33.21
CA GLU A 55 -21.17 2.50 34.35
C GLU A 55 -20.58 2.01 35.68
N ALA A 56 -20.66 2.86 36.71
CA ALA A 56 -20.23 2.48 38.04
C ALA A 56 -21.14 1.38 38.62
N GLY A 57 -20.56 0.33 39.20
CA GLY A 57 -21.32 -0.72 39.89
C GLY A 57 -21.85 -1.85 39.00
N SER A 58 -21.52 -1.86 37.71
CA SER A 58 -21.99 -2.85 36.74
C SER A 58 -20.92 -3.91 36.40
N ARG A 59 -21.35 -5.12 36.03
CA ARG A 59 -20.48 -6.20 35.53
C ARG A 59 -20.86 -6.55 34.10
N TYR A 60 -19.87 -6.62 33.23
CA TYR A 60 -20.05 -6.90 31.81
C TYR A 60 -19.32 -8.19 31.45
N ILE A 61 -20.01 -9.14 30.80
CA ILE A 61 -19.40 -10.37 30.30
C ILE A 61 -19.36 -10.31 28.78
N TYR A 62 -18.14 -10.24 28.25
CA TYR A 62 -17.86 -10.25 26.81
C TYR A 62 -17.37 -11.64 26.40
N THR A 63 -18.11 -12.34 25.54
CA THR A 63 -17.65 -13.60 24.95
C THR A 63 -16.91 -13.33 23.66
N VAL A 64 -15.59 -13.23 23.76
CA VAL A 64 -14.70 -13.02 22.62
C VAL A 64 -14.33 -14.36 22.01
N LYS A 65 -14.75 -14.59 20.76
CA LYS A 65 -14.34 -15.74 19.96
C LYS A 65 -13.22 -15.33 19.02
N VAL A 66 -12.19 -16.16 18.98
CA VAL A 66 -11.10 -16.02 18.01
C VAL A 66 -11.36 -17.00 16.88
N ASN A 67 -11.39 -16.52 15.65
CA ASN A 67 -11.52 -17.33 14.45
C ASN A 67 -10.41 -16.99 13.44
N ALA A 68 -10.33 -17.72 12.34
CA ALA A 68 -9.30 -17.50 11.32
C ALA A 68 -9.35 -16.09 10.67
N THR A 69 -10.50 -15.40 10.76
CA THR A 69 -10.74 -14.06 10.21
C THR A 69 -10.61 -12.93 11.24
N GLY A 70 -10.27 -13.22 12.51
CA GLY A 70 -10.08 -12.23 13.56
C GLY A 70 -10.83 -12.52 14.87
N LEU A 71 -11.30 -11.45 15.55
CA LEU A 71 -12.12 -11.55 16.75
C LEU A 71 -13.59 -11.30 16.39
N THR A 72 -14.47 -12.19 16.84
CA THR A 72 -15.92 -11.95 16.86
C THR A 72 -16.40 -11.89 18.30
N LEU A 73 -17.35 -11.00 18.59
CA LEU A 73 -18.05 -11.00 19.87
C LEU A 73 -19.35 -11.78 19.69
N GLU A 74 -19.40 -13.01 20.21
CA GLU A 74 -20.58 -13.86 20.13
C GLU A 74 -21.19 -14.02 21.51
N GLY A 75 -22.06 -13.07 21.86
CA GLY A 75 -22.72 -13.02 23.15
C GLY A 75 -22.04 -12.01 24.08
N CYS A 76 -22.77 -10.96 24.38
CA CYS A 76 -22.57 -10.16 25.58
C CYS A 76 -23.66 -10.59 26.56
N THR A 77 -23.28 -11.17 27.68
CA THR A 77 -24.24 -11.44 28.75
C THR A 77 -24.10 -10.31 29.75
N ILE A 78 -25.01 -9.35 29.66
CA ILE A 78 -25.07 -8.25 30.60
C ILE A 78 -25.96 -8.71 31.73
N GLY A 79 -25.41 -8.71 32.94
CA GLY A 79 -26.21 -8.78 34.15
C GLY A 79 -25.70 -7.70 35.08
N GLU A 80 -26.54 -6.76 35.46
CA GLU A 80 -26.31 -6.07 36.73
C GLU A 80 -26.65 -7.07 37.87
N TRP A 81 -26.81 -6.59 39.09
CA TRP A 81 -27.76 -7.25 39.99
C TRP A 81 -29.25 -7.08 39.54
N ALA A 82 -29.52 -6.45 38.38
CA ALA A 82 -30.75 -6.35 37.55
C ALA A 82 -30.34 -5.93 36.09
N ASP A 83 -31.17 -5.40 35.18
CA ASP A 83 -31.03 -5.63 33.71
C ASP A 83 -30.81 -4.35 32.84
N GLY A 84 -29.89 -4.42 31.86
CA GLY A 84 -29.47 -3.28 31.04
C GLY A 84 -28.92 -3.64 29.65
N GLY A 85 -29.81 -4.04 28.74
CA GLY A 85 -29.72 -3.88 27.27
C GLY A 85 -28.42 -4.27 26.54
N GLY A 86 -28.47 -5.30 25.70
CA GLY A 86 -27.34 -5.74 24.86
C GLY A 86 -27.38 -5.24 23.41
N GLU A 87 -26.22 -5.28 22.75
CA GLU A 87 -26.07 -5.02 21.32
C GLU A 87 -25.18 -6.07 20.63
N SER A 88 -25.45 -6.30 19.35
CA SER A 88 -24.68 -7.16 18.44
C SER A 88 -24.20 -6.34 17.25
N GLY A 89 -23.00 -6.62 16.74
CA GLY A 89 -22.48 -6.03 15.52
C GLY A 89 -21.60 -7.00 14.75
N THR A 90 -21.62 -6.92 13.42
CA THR A 90 -20.73 -7.63 12.52
C THR A 90 -19.37 -6.94 12.51
N ALA A 91 -18.27 -7.69 12.61
CA ALA A 91 -16.93 -7.15 12.35
C ALA A 91 -16.78 -6.96 10.83
N GLU A 92 -16.61 -5.73 10.38
CA GLU A 92 -16.27 -5.44 9.00
C GLU A 92 -14.77 -5.67 8.81
N ASP A 93 -14.41 -6.51 7.84
CA ASP A 93 -13.04 -6.66 7.37
C ASP A 93 -12.63 -5.36 6.68
N LEU A 94 -11.81 -4.56 7.38
CA LEU A 94 -11.30 -3.29 6.85
C LEU A 94 -10.31 -3.48 5.70
N GLY A 95 -9.77 -4.69 5.51
CA GLY A 95 -8.80 -4.99 4.47
C GLY A 95 -7.36 -4.63 4.78
N TYR A 96 -7.09 -4.21 6.01
CA TYR A 96 -5.75 -3.89 6.47
C TYR A 96 -5.55 -4.18 7.96
N ILE A 97 -4.29 -4.28 8.36
CA ILE A 97 -3.84 -4.24 9.77
C ILE A 97 -2.97 -3.00 9.90
N TYR A 98 -3.25 -2.14 10.89
CA TYR A 98 -2.44 -0.95 11.16
C TYR A 98 -1.55 -1.15 12.39
N ASP A 99 -0.25 -0.94 12.21
CA ASP A 99 0.74 -0.91 13.29
C ASP A 99 1.16 0.53 13.60
N SER A 100 0.75 1.02 14.76
CA SER A 100 1.05 2.37 15.23
C SER A 100 2.52 2.57 15.63
N ASN A 101 3.27 1.50 15.89
CA ASN A 101 4.70 1.62 16.25
C ASN A 101 5.56 1.96 15.03
N THR A 102 5.17 1.43 13.87
CA THR A 102 5.87 1.64 12.60
C THR A 102 5.15 2.59 11.65
N ASN A 103 3.97 3.10 12.04
CA ASN A 103 3.07 3.90 11.22
C ASN A 103 2.75 3.20 9.88
N THR A 104 2.46 1.89 9.92
CA THR A 104 2.37 1.05 8.71
C THR A 104 1.01 0.38 8.57
N TYR A 105 0.44 0.47 7.37
CA TYR A 105 -0.70 -0.34 6.93
C TYR A 105 -0.19 -1.61 6.26
N THR A 106 -0.59 -2.77 6.76
CA THR A 106 -0.46 -4.06 6.07
C THR A 106 -1.76 -4.33 5.34
N VAL A 107 -1.77 -4.15 4.02
CA VAL A 107 -2.98 -4.16 3.18
C VAL A 107 -3.12 -5.50 2.45
N TYR A 108 -4.30 -6.10 2.51
CA TYR A 108 -4.58 -7.40 1.86
C TYR A 108 -5.87 -7.42 1.02
N ASN A 109 -6.59 -6.30 0.90
CA ASN A 109 -7.66 -6.15 -0.09
C ASN A 109 -7.78 -4.69 -0.58
N ALA A 110 -8.70 -4.45 -1.52
CA ALA A 110 -8.91 -3.16 -2.15
C ALA A 110 -9.38 -2.07 -1.17
N ASP A 111 -10.26 -2.40 -0.23
CA ASP A 111 -10.81 -1.45 0.73
C ASP A 111 -9.71 -0.99 1.69
N GLY A 112 -8.82 -1.89 2.10
CA GLY A 112 -7.66 -1.51 2.91
C GLY A 112 -6.66 -0.64 2.16
N LEU A 113 -6.50 -0.84 0.85
CA LEU A 113 -5.64 0.02 0.03
C LEU A 113 -6.24 1.42 -0.11
N LEU A 114 -7.56 1.54 -0.26
CA LEU A 114 -8.27 2.82 -0.28
C LEU A 114 -8.15 3.54 1.07
N ALA A 115 -8.29 2.81 2.18
CA ALA A 115 -8.13 3.36 3.53
C ALA A 115 -6.71 3.90 3.75
N TRP A 116 -5.67 3.16 3.35
CA TRP A 116 -4.30 3.65 3.38
C TRP A 116 -4.13 4.87 2.47
N ASN A 117 -4.68 4.86 1.26
CA ASN A 117 -4.57 5.97 0.33
C ASN A 117 -5.17 7.25 0.93
N GLU A 118 -6.33 7.18 1.59
CA GLU A 118 -6.92 8.32 2.30
C GLU A 118 -6.05 8.78 3.47
N ALA A 119 -5.55 7.84 4.28
CA ALA A 119 -4.69 8.17 5.42
C ALA A 119 -3.39 8.85 4.98
N SER A 120 -2.75 8.35 3.91
CA SER A 120 -1.49 8.89 3.36
C SER A 120 -1.61 10.32 2.82
N GLN A 121 -2.83 10.79 2.56
CA GLN A 121 -3.10 12.17 2.15
C GLN A 121 -3.22 13.13 3.34
N LYS A 122 -3.45 12.60 4.55
CA LYS A 122 -3.52 13.36 5.81
C LYS A 122 -2.17 13.35 6.52
N ASP A 123 -1.46 12.23 6.45
CA ASP A 123 -0.08 12.07 6.91
C ASP A 123 0.74 11.36 5.82
N GLU A 124 1.56 12.14 5.13
CA GLU A 124 2.36 11.73 3.98
C GLU A 124 3.46 10.72 4.35
N SER A 125 3.76 10.56 5.64
CA SER A 125 4.77 9.63 6.15
C SER A 125 4.26 8.22 6.41
N ILE A 126 2.94 7.98 6.29
CA ILE A 126 2.33 6.68 6.53
C ILE A 126 2.85 5.63 5.54
N ASN A 127 3.33 4.51 6.08
CA ASN A 127 3.85 3.40 5.30
C ASN A 127 2.73 2.47 4.84
N CYS A 128 2.94 1.81 3.70
CA CYS A 128 2.11 0.73 3.20
C CYS A 128 2.97 -0.49 2.90
N THR A 129 2.47 -1.66 3.27
CA THR A 129 3.01 -2.95 2.89
C THR A 129 1.88 -3.82 2.38
N LEU A 130 1.97 -4.31 1.14
CA LEU A 130 0.99 -5.25 0.63
C LEU A 130 1.26 -6.66 1.18
N ALA A 131 0.20 -7.38 1.52
CA ALA A 131 0.23 -8.78 1.96
C ALA A 131 -0.56 -9.72 1.02
N ALA A 132 -1.20 -9.16 0.00
CA ALA A 132 -1.88 -9.89 -1.05
C ALA A 132 -1.89 -9.07 -2.35
N ASP A 133 -2.18 -9.73 -3.46
CA ASP A 133 -2.52 -9.05 -4.71
C ASP A 133 -3.85 -8.31 -4.54
N ILE A 134 -3.94 -7.10 -5.09
CA ILE A 134 -5.06 -6.18 -4.92
C ILE A 134 -5.73 -5.91 -6.27
N ASP A 135 -7.05 -6.03 -6.33
CA ASP A 135 -7.86 -5.67 -7.50
C ASP A 135 -8.67 -4.40 -7.22
N LEU A 136 -8.36 -3.34 -7.96
CA LEU A 136 -9.05 -2.04 -7.88
C LEU A 136 -10.19 -1.91 -8.90
N THR A 137 -10.57 -2.98 -9.60
CA THR A 137 -11.65 -2.94 -10.59
C THR A 137 -12.94 -2.42 -9.98
N GLY A 138 -13.49 -1.35 -10.58
CA GLY A 138 -14.72 -0.70 -10.09
C GLY A 138 -14.54 0.12 -8.81
N LYS A 139 -13.30 0.31 -8.34
CA LYS A 139 -12.98 1.18 -7.20
C LYS A 139 -12.50 2.54 -7.69
N GLU A 140 -13.01 3.59 -7.07
CA GLU A 140 -12.58 4.96 -7.37
C GLU A 140 -11.25 5.26 -6.66
N TRP A 141 -10.21 5.54 -7.43
CA TRP A 141 -8.91 5.96 -6.90
C TRP A 141 -8.76 7.48 -6.98
N THR A 142 -8.84 8.14 -5.83
CA THR A 142 -8.74 9.60 -5.73
C THR A 142 -7.65 10.03 -4.76
N ARG A 143 -6.78 10.93 -5.21
CA ARG A 143 -5.85 11.69 -4.33
C ARG A 143 -6.17 13.18 -4.40
N SER A 144 -6.79 13.69 -3.35
CA SER A 144 -7.30 15.05 -3.19
C SER A 144 -6.17 16.02 -2.87
N GLY A 145 -6.05 17.09 -3.65
CA GLY A 145 -5.07 18.16 -3.46
C GLY A 145 -4.47 18.62 -4.79
N ILE A 146 -4.08 19.90 -4.92
CA ILE A 146 -3.45 20.40 -6.17
C ILE A 146 -2.02 19.87 -6.31
N PHE A 147 -1.39 19.49 -5.20
CA PHE A 147 -0.05 18.92 -5.16
C PHE A 147 0.00 17.87 -4.05
N THR A 148 -0.13 16.60 -4.43
CA THR A 148 -0.07 15.48 -3.48
C THR A 148 1.38 15.03 -3.31
N PHE A 149 1.78 14.83 -2.07
CA PHE A 149 3.12 14.42 -1.67
C PHE A 149 3.06 13.05 -1.00
N TYR A 150 4.14 12.28 -1.12
CA TYR A 150 4.34 11.05 -0.36
C TYR A 150 5.78 10.96 0.14
N SER A 151 5.93 10.66 1.42
CA SER A 151 7.21 10.60 2.13
C SER A 151 7.42 9.30 2.90
N GLY A 152 6.43 8.41 2.92
CA GLY A 152 6.52 7.09 3.53
C GLY A 152 7.15 6.04 2.61
N VAL A 153 7.13 4.80 3.07
CA VAL A 153 7.54 3.62 2.31
C VAL A 153 6.30 2.88 1.81
N PHE A 154 6.15 2.79 0.49
CA PHE A 154 5.21 1.88 -0.16
C PHE A 154 5.96 0.63 -0.61
N ASN A 155 5.71 -0.51 0.04
CA ASN A 155 6.34 -1.78 -0.27
C ASN A 155 5.31 -2.77 -0.82
N GLY A 156 5.36 -3.04 -2.11
CA GLY A 156 4.47 -4.03 -2.74
C GLY A 156 4.77 -5.47 -2.34
N GLN A 157 5.94 -5.76 -1.76
CA GLN A 157 6.39 -7.13 -1.43
C GLN A 157 6.29 -8.13 -2.59
N GLY A 158 6.38 -7.67 -3.83
CA GLY A 158 6.19 -8.51 -5.01
C GLY A 158 4.73 -8.86 -5.31
N HIS A 159 3.76 -8.28 -4.59
CA HIS A 159 2.35 -8.35 -4.94
C HIS A 159 2.00 -7.41 -6.09
N ARG A 160 0.86 -7.71 -6.71
CA ARG A 160 0.32 -7.01 -7.88
C ARG A 160 -0.86 -6.14 -7.49
N ILE A 161 -0.97 -4.98 -8.11
CA ILE A 161 -2.18 -4.17 -8.11
C ILE A 161 -2.74 -4.16 -9.54
N THR A 162 -3.98 -4.60 -9.69
CA THR A 162 -4.71 -4.66 -10.97
C THR A 162 -5.88 -3.69 -10.96
N GLY A 163 -6.48 -3.43 -12.11
CA GLY A 163 -7.71 -2.64 -12.20
C GLY A 163 -7.53 -1.15 -11.91
N PHE A 164 -6.28 -0.65 -11.84
CA PHE A 164 -6.01 0.77 -11.61
C PHE A 164 -6.40 1.60 -12.85
N ASN A 165 -7.59 2.19 -12.78
CA ASN A 165 -8.20 2.97 -13.85
C ASN A 165 -8.58 4.35 -13.31
N SER A 166 -7.98 5.41 -13.85
CA SER A 166 -8.20 6.76 -13.31
C SER A 166 -8.12 7.83 -14.37
N SER A 167 -9.02 8.82 -14.28
CA SER A 167 -8.88 10.06 -15.03
C SER A 167 -7.70 10.84 -14.44
N ALA A 168 -6.64 11.01 -15.21
CA ALA A 168 -5.40 11.68 -14.81
C ALA A 168 -5.54 13.21 -14.73
N MET A 169 -6.72 13.71 -14.31
CA MET A 169 -6.98 15.12 -14.03
C MET A 169 -6.17 15.54 -12.80
N ASN A 170 -4.92 15.93 -13.04
CA ASN A 170 -4.04 16.68 -12.15
C ASN A 170 -3.64 16.02 -10.81
N ASN A 171 -3.04 14.81 -10.85
CA ASN A 171 -1.99 14.38 -9.90
C ASN A 171 -1.28 13.06 -10.31
N THR A 172 -0.89 13.01 -11.59
CA THR A 172 0.30 12.37 -12.22
C THR A 172 0.81 10.96 -11.81
N GLY A 173 0.02 10.11 -11.15
CA GLY A 173 0.27 8.66 -11.05
C GLY A 173 -0.43 7.97 -9.89
N PHE A 174 -0.17 6.68 -9.67
CA PHE A 174 -0.71 5.90 -8.55
C PHE A 174 -0.45 6.58 -7.18
N LEU A 175 0.74 7.13 -6.99
CA LEU A 175 1.17 7.79 -5.75
C LEU A 175 1.16 9.33 -5.78
N GLY A 176 0.54 9.92 -6.80
CA GLY A 176 0.34 11.36 -6.82
C GLY A 176 1.48 12.15 -7.48
N SER A 177 1.64 13.40 -7.06
CA SER A 177 2.49 14.38 -7.73
C SER A 177 3.97 14.33 -7.36
N LEU A 178 4.31 14.05 -6.11
CA LEU A 178 5.70 14.10 -5.64
C LEU A 178 6.01 12.98 -4.65
N LEU A 179 7.04 12.20 -4.94
CA LEU A 179 7.73 11.37 -3.96
C LEU A 179 8.87 12.20 -3.38
N SER A 180 8.90 12.42 -2.06
CA SER A 180 9.94 13.22 -1.41
C SER A 180 11.26 12.46 -1.33
N GLU A 181 12.33 13.17 -0.95
CA GLU A 181 13.67 12.58 -0.72
C GLU A 181 13.67 11.43 0.30
N ARG A 182 12.67 11.38 1.19
CA ARG A 182 12.50 10.31 2.18
C ARG A 182 11.60 9.18 1.67
N GLY A 183 10.83 9.43 0.62
CA GLY A 183 9.86 8.51 0.08
C GLY A 183 10.52 7.35 -0.65
N VAL A 184 10.01 6.15 -0.41
CA VAL A 184 10.50 4.93 -1.06
C VAL A 184 9.33 4.14 -1.62
N ILE A 185 9.36 3.86 -2.91
CA ILE A 185 8.41 2.98 -3.58
C ILE A 185 9.19 1.76 -4.02
N LYS A 186 8.87 0.59 -3.47
CA LYS A 186 9.61 -0.62 -3.78
C LYS A 186 8.76 -1.85 -3.97
N ASN A 187 9.28 -2.78 -4.76
CA ASN A 187 8.72 -4.12 -4.95
C ASN A 187 7.25 -4.11 -5.43
N LEU A 188 6.86 -3.12 -6.24
CA LEU A 188 5.48 -2.86 -6.64
C LEU A 188 5.26 -3.25 -8.10
N GLN A 189 4.19 -3.97 -8.38
CA GLN A 189 3.80 -4.34 -9.74
C GLN A 189 2.40 -3.79 -10.04
N LEU A 190 2.31 -2.76 -10.89
CA LEU A 190 1.02 -2.25 -11.38
C LEU A 190 0.71 -2.90 -12.72
N ILE A 191 -0.42 -3.61 -12.78
CA ILE A 191 -0.80 -4.42 -13.93
C ILE A 191 -2.04 -3.81 -14.60
N ASP A 192 -1.99 -3.71 -15.93
CA ASP A 192 -3.09 -3.21 -16.78
C ASP A 192 -3.61 -1.84 -16.35
N VAL A 193 -2.68 -0.93 -16.04
CA VAL A 193 -2.97 0.46 -15.71
C VAL A 193 -3.65 1.14 -16.89
N ASN A 194 -4.75 1.86 -16.64
CA ASN A 194 -5.40 2.70 -17.63
C ASN A 194 -5.54 4.14 -17.13
N LEU A 195 -4.66 5.03 -17.62
CA LEU A 195 -4.70 6.45 -17.31
C LEU A 195 -5.15 7.25 -18.54
N TYR A 196 -6.14 8.11 -18.37
CA TYR A 196 -6.73 8.87 -19.48
C TYR A 196 -7.19 10.26 -19.05
N GLY A 197 -7.48 11.13 -20.02
CA GLY A 197 -8.13 12.42 -19.76
C GLY A 197 -7.28 13.46 -19.02
N SER A 198 -5.97 13.26 -18.87
CA SER A 198 -5.10 14.27 -18.27
C SER A 198 -5.01 15.52 -19.13
N SER A 199 -5.22 16.70 -18.56
CA SER A 199 -4.88 17.97 -19.22
C SER A 199 -3.39 18.31 -19.17
N GLY A 200 -2.60 17.53 -18.43
CA GLY A 200 -1.16 17.74 -18.24
C GLY A 200 -0.35 16.47 -18.53
N ASN A 201 0.85 16.41 -17.98
CA ASN A 201 1.70 15.21 -18.09
C ASN A 201 1.16 14.13 -17.15
N THR A 202 1.41 12.85 -17.46
CA THR A 202 1.06 11.77 -16.54
C THR A 202 2.07 10.63 -16.57
N ALA A 203 2.26 9.99 -15.43
CA ALA A 203 3.09 8.80 -15.29
C ALA A 203 2.31 7.68 -14.58
N GLY A 204 2.78 6.43 -14.69
CA GLY A 204 2.13 5.30 -14.03
C GLY A 204 2.26 5.33 -12.51
N ILE A 205 3.44 5.61 -11.97
CA ILE A 205 3.71 5.56 -10.52
C ILE A 205 3.57 6.94 -9.88
N VAL A 206 4.36 7.93 -10.30
CA VAL A 206 4.41 9.26 -9.64
C VAL A 206 4.80 10.36 -10.62
N GLY A 207 4.36 11.60 -10.38
CA GLY A 207 4.83 12.75 -11.17
C GLY A 207 6.33 12.98 -11.04
N ARG A 208 6.76 13.42 -9.86
CA ARG A 208 8.16 13.79 -9.60
C ARG A 208 8.76 12.85 -8.57
N ASN A 209 9.82 12.16 -8.93
CA ASN A 209 10.60 11.35 -8.02
C ASN A 209 11.76 12.17 -7.42
N HIS A 210 11.74 12.50 -6.13
CA HIS A 210 12.93 12.96 -5.40
C HIS A 210 13.52 11.88 -4.50
N GLY A 211 12.79 10.78 -4.29
CA GLY A 211 13.17 9.67 -3.43
C GLY A 211 13.71 8.50 -4.22
N GLN A 212 13.23 7.30 -3.88
CA GLN A 212 13.71 6.06 -4.49
C GLN A 212 12.55 5.22 -5.05
N ILE A 213 12.68 4.78 -6.29
CA ILE A 213 11.78 3.81 -6.93
C ILE A 213 12.59 2.57 -7.28
N ILE A 214 12.32 1.44 -6.64
CA ILE A 214 13.18 0.25 -6.67
C ILE A 214 12.36 -1.00 -6.96
N ALA A 215 12.76 -1.80 -7.95
CA ALA A 215 12.06 -3.06 -8.28
C ALA A 215 10.56 -2.85 -8.57
N CYS A 216 10.22 -1.79 -9.30
CA CYS A 216 8.84 -1.46 -9.64
C CYS A 216 8.53 -1.71 -11.11
N SER A 217 7.28 -2.05 -11.41
CA SER A 217 6.84 -2.25 -12.79
C SER A 217 5.46 -1.70 -13.07
N VAL A 218 5.23 -1.32 -14.32
CA VAL A 218 3.95 -0.83 -14.81
C VAL A 218 3.66 -1.45 -16.17
N THR A 219 2.46 -2.03 -16.31
CA THR A 219 1.90 -2.39 -17.62
C THR A 219 0.62 -1.62 -17.91
N GLY A 220 0.27 -1.47 -19.19
CA GLY A 220 -1.03 -0.97 -19.62
C GLY A 220 -1.00 0.22 -20.58
N LYS A 221 -1.99 1.10 -20.49
CA LYS A 221 -2.21 2.24 -21.40
C LYS A 221 -2.25 3.55 -20.65
N ILE A 222 -1.35 4.45 -21.03
CA ILE A 222 -1.21 5.76 -20.40
C ILE A 222 -1.41 6.85 -21.46
N SER A 223 -2.38 7.73 -21.24
CA SER A 223 -2.80 8.75 -22.19
C SER A 223 -3.01 10.11 -21.51
N ALA A 224 -2.41 11.14 -22.09
CA ALA A 224 -2.65 12.54 -21.77
C ALA A 224 -3.30 13.26 -22.96
N SER A 225 -3.98 14.38 -22.72
CA SER A 225 -4.62 15.20 -23.76
C SER A 225 -3.70 16.31 -24.27
N TYR A 226 -2.80 16.84 -23.45
CA TYR A 226 -1.93 17.98 -23.80
C TYR A 226 -0.50 17.88 -23.22
N GLY A 227 -0.09 16.70 -22.73
CA GLY A 227 1.19 16.48 -22.05
C GLY A 227 1.92 15.21 -22.50
N GLY A 228 3.12 14.99 -21.94
CA GLY A 228 3.88 13.76 -22.17
C GLY A 228 3.39 12.62 -21.27
N THR A 229 3.53 11.39 -21.75
CA THR A 229 3.20 10.17 -20.98
C THR A 229 4.44 9.34 -20.66
N CYS A 230 4.44 8.73 -19.47
CA CYS A 230 5.57 7.94 -18.96
C CYS A 230 5.08 6.68 -18.24
N GLY A 231 5.88 5.62 -18.24
CA GLY A 231 5.58 4.39 -17.50
C GLY A 231 5.80 4.53 -16.01
N ILE A 232 6.95 5.08 -15.58
CA ILE A 232 7.35 5.11 -14.17
C ILE A 232 7.11 6.49 -13.56
N ALA A 233 7.87 7.50 -13.98
CA ALA A 233 7.76 8.85 -13.44
C ALA A 233 7.79 9.92 -14.53
N GLU A 234 7.24 11.12 -14.26
CA GLU A 234 7.34 12.22 -15.22
C GLU A 234 8.72 12.89 -15.16
N SER A 235 9.18 13.25 -13.96
CA SER A 235 10.52 13.80 -13.74
C SER A 235 11.26 13.02 -12.66
N ASN A 236 12.53 12.71 -12.91
CA ASN A 236 13.41 12.03 -11.96
C ASN A 236 14.47 12.97 -11.40
N TYR A 237 14.45 13.18 -10.08
CA TYR A 237 15.43 13.89 -9.27
C TYR A 237 16.10 12.98 -8.22
N GLY A 238 15.64 11.73 -8.08
CA GLY A 238 16.21 10.72 -7.19
C GLY A 238 16.62 9.47 -7.95
N ASP A 239 16.51 8.30 -7.31
CA ASP A 239 16.95 7.04 -7.89
C ASP A 239 15.79 6.25 -8.49
N ILE A 240 15.99 5.70 -9.69
CA ILE A 240 15.13 4.67 -10.27
C ILE A 240 15.99 3.45 -10.58
N ILE A 241 15.72 2.34 -9.91
CA ILE A 241 16.58 1.16 -9.91
C ILE A 241 15.77 -0.08 -10.26
N ALA A 242 16.25 -0.85 -11.24
CA ALA A 242 15.70 -2.17 -11.57
C ALA A 242 14.18 -2.15 -11.83
N CYS A 243 13.71 -1.12 -12.53
CA CYS A 243 12.31 -0.91 -12.86
C CYS A 243 12.04 -1.19 -14.34
N TRP A 244 10.79 -1.54 -14.67
CA TRP A 244 10.41 -1.73 -16.07
C TRP A 244 8.99 -1.30 -16.42
N PHE A 245 8.79 -0.99 -17.71
CA PHE A 245 7.48 -0.64 -18.27
C PHE A 245 7.19 -1.46 -19.52
N ASP A 246 5.96 -1.93 -19.71
CA ASP A 246 5.49 -2.44 -21.00
C ASP A 246 4.06 -1.99 -21.28
N GLY A 247 3.84 -1.33 -22.42
CA GLY A 247 2.51 -0.82 -22.71
C GLY A 247 2.43 0.21 -23.82
N THR A 248 1.29 0.90 -23.85
CA THR A 248 0.99 1.94 -24.85
C THR A 248 1.02 3.32 -24.21
N LEU A 249 1.95 4.15 -24.67
CA LEU A 249 2.04 5.57 -24.36
C LEU A 249 1.43 6.37 -25.51
N LYS A 250 0.41 7.19 -25.21
CA LYS A 250 -0.19 8.12 -26.17
C LYS A 250 0.49 9.48 -26.06
N GLU A 251 0.53 10.22 -27.17
CA GLU A 251 1.12 11.56 -27.32
C GLU A 251 2.59 11.60 -27.74
N SER A 252 3.05 12.82 -28.06
CA SER A 252 4.44 13.12 -28.37
C SER A 252 5.21 13.45 -27.08
N ASN A 253 6.53 13.31 -27.12
CA ASN A 253 7.44 13.58 -25.99
C ASN A 253 7.39 12.57 -24.83
N ASN A 254 7.22 11.30 -25.17
CA ASN A 254 7.19 10.22 -24.20
C ASN A 254 8.61 9.76 -23.86
N GLY A 255 8.80 9.41 -22.59
CA GLY A 255 9.89 8.54 -22.17
C GLY A 255 9.30 7.36 -21.42
N ALA A 256 9.62 6.15 -21.89
CA ALA A 256 9.01 4.93 -21.36
C ALA A 256 9.22 4.77 -19.85
N ILE A 257 10.40 5.16 -19.36
CA ILE A 257 10.73 5.19 -17.94
C ILE A 257 10.39 6.57 -17.39
N VAL A 258 11.04 7.64 -17.90
CA VAL A 258 10.77 9.02 -17.48
C VAL A 258 10.81 10.04 -18.60
N ARG A 259 10.14 11.19 -18.43
CA ARG A 259 10.24 12.30 -19.39
C ARG A 259 11.51 13.11 -19.20
N TYR A 260 11.74 13.61 -18.00
CA TYR A 260 12.92 14.42 -17.66
C TYR A 260 13.76 13.71 -16.62
N ASN A 261 15.05 13.52 -16.91
CA ASN A 261 15.98 12.93 -15.97
C ASN A 261 17.01 13.95 -15.48
N TYR A 262 17.15 14.06 -14.16
CA TYR A 262 18.11 14.92 -13.47
C TYR A 262 19.06 14.12 -12.55
N ALA A 263 18.79 12.83 -12.32
CA ALA A 263 19.49 11.96 -11.38
C ALA A 263 19.73 10.55 -11.98
N ASP A 264 20.00 9.54 -11.17
CA ASP A 264 20.46 8.25 -11.69
C ASP A 264 19.32 7.27 -11.99
N ILE A 265 19.36 6.68 -13.19
CA ILE A 265 18.54 5.55 -13.59
C ILE A 265 19.46 4.35 -13.79
N THR A 266 19.25 3.29 -13.01
CA THR A 266 20.08 2.09 -13.01
C THR A 266 19.29 0.87 -13.45
N SER A 267 19.78 0.18 -14.48
CA SER A 267 19.24 -1.09 -14.98
C SER A 267 17.72 -1.09 -15.18
N CYS A 268 17.20 -0.12 -15.92
CA CYS A 268 15.77 -0.04 -16.23
C CYS A 268 15.47 -0.51 -17.65
N TYR A 269 14.28 -1.07 -17.88
CA TYR A 269 13.94 -1.66 -19.17
C TYR A 269 12.54 -1.30 -19.62
N TRP A 270 12.31 -1.21 -20.92
CA TRP A 270 10.96 -1.00 -21.41
C TRP A 270 10.64 -1.76 -22.68
N GLY A 271 9.41 -2.24 -22.77
CA GLY A 271 8.80 -2.71 -24.01
C GLY A 271 7.78 -1.71 -24.55
N GLY A 272 6.86 -2.19 -25.37
CA GLY A 272 5.78 -1.39 -25.93
C GLY A 272 6.18 -0.40 -27.04
N ASN A 273 5.33 0.61 -27.25
CA ASN A 273 5.37 1.47 -28.44
C ASN A 273 6.39 2.62 -28.35
N ALA A 274 6.94 2.92 -27.17
CA ALA A 274 7.84 4.05 -26.97
C ALA A 274 9.20 3.85 -27.67
N GLY A 275 9.66 4.86 -28.40
CA GLY A 275 10.95 4.84 -29.09
C GLY A 275 12.17 4.96 -28.17
N GLN A 276 11.98 5.54 -26.97
CA GLN A 276 13.06 5.86 -26.03
C GLN A 276 12.58 5.75 -24.58
N GLY A 277 13.50 5.43 -23.67
CA GLY A 277 13.23 5.28 -22.24
C GLY A 277 13.21 6.61 -21.49
N VAL A 278 14.03 7.57 -21.93
CA VAL A 278 14.11 8.92 -21.37
C VAL A 278 13.90 9.94 -22.48
N PHE A 279 12.97 10.89 -22.30
CA PHE A 279 12.73 11.91 -23.34
C PHE A 279 13.81 13.00 -23.35
N ARG A 280 14.23 13.48 -22.18
CA ARG A 280 15.33 14.45 -22.00
C ARG A 280 16.19 14.11 -20.81
N ILE A 281 17.50 14.15 -21.04
CA ILE A 281 18.52 13.99 -20.00
C ILE A 281 19.07 15.37 -19.70
N GLU A 282 18.70 15.89 -18.53
CA GLU A 282 19.12 17.20 -18.02
C GLU A 282 20.26 17.04 -17.00
N GLY A 283 20.44 15.83 -16.44
CA GLY A 283 21.52 15.46 -15.52
C GLY A 283 21.51 13.97 -15.19
N GLY A 284 22.47 13.55 -14.36
CA GLY A 284 22.63 12.17 -13.88
C GLY A 284 23.05 11.16 -14.95
N THR A 285 22.99 9.88 -14.58
CA THR A 285 23.27 8.75 -15.48
C THR A 285 21.99 8.04 -15.91
N VAL A 286 22.01 7.47 -17.12
CA VAL A 286 20.88 6.71 -17.66
C VAL A 286 21.37 5.35 -18.16
N ASP A 287 21.10 4.33 -17.38
CA ASP A 287 21.15 2.92 -17.79
C ASP A 287 19.71 2.41 -17.96
N ALA A 288 19.19 2.63 -19.17
CA ALA A 288 17.87 2.16 -19.56
C ALA A 288 17.91 1.56 -20.97
N THR A 289 17.29 0.39 -21.17
CA THR A 289 17.34 -0.33 -22.45
C THR A 289 15.96 -0.75 -22.97
N LYS A 290 15.72 -0.55 -24.27
CA LYS A 290 14.50 -1.05 -24.94
C LYS A 290 14.59 -2.57 -25.11
N VAL A 291 13.52 -3.26 -24.77
CA VAL A 291 13.29 -4.68 -25.06
C VAL A 291 12.50 -4.76 -26.36
N ASP A 292 13.18 -5.04 -27.46
CA ASP A 292 12.58 -5.12 -28.80
C ASP A 292 12.23 -6.57 -29.22
N GLY A 293 12.60 -7.56 -28.39
CA GLY A 293 12.40 -8.98 -28.64
C GLY A 293 13.37 -9.59 -29.67
N ALA A 294 14.10 -8.77 -30.42
CA ALA A 294 15.02 -9.20 -31.47
C ALA A 294 16.47 -9.15 -30.97
N THR A 295 16.93 -7.98 -30.51
CA THR A 295 18.27 -7.74 -30.00
C THR A 295 18.32 -7.85 -28.47
N VAL A 296 17.29 -7.37 -27.79
CA VAL A 296 17.17 -7.41 -26.34
C VAL A 296 15.89 -8.15 -25.98
N LYS A 297 16.02 -9.19 -25.16
CA LYS A 297 14.91 -10.00 -24.65
C LYS A 297 14.64 -9.68 -23.18
N TRP A 298 13.41 -9.95 -22.71
CA TRP A 298 13.05 -9.77 -21.31
C TRP A 298 13.92 -10.59 -20.34
N GLN A 299 14.46 -11.73 -20.77
CA GLN A 299 15.44 -12.46 -19.95
C GLN A 299 16.72 -11.64 -19.68
N THR A 300 17.23 -10.93 -20.68
CA THR A 300 18.39 -10.03 -20.51
C THR A 300 18.07 -8.89 -19.54
N ALA A 301 16.84 -8.35 -19.61
CA ALA A 301 16.36 -7.35 -18.66
C ALA A 301 16.29 -7.90 -17.23
N VAL A 302 15.74 -9.11 -17.05
CA VAL A 302 15.69 -9.80 -15.75
C VAL A 302 17.08 -9.93 -15.14
N ASP A 303 18.07 -10.39 -15.92
CA ASP A 303 19.44 -10.60 -15.44
C ASP A 303 20.11 -9.28 -15.01
N GLY A 304 19.93 -8.22 -15.81
CA GLY A 304 20.43 -6.88 -15.49
C GLY A 304 19.79 -6.32 -14.22
N MET A 305 18.46 -6.33 -14.15
CA MET A 305 17.72 -5.83 -12.98
C MET A 305 18.11 -6.59 -11.71
N ASN A 306 18.25 -7.92 -11.77
CA ASN A 306 18.67 -8.72 -10.62
C ASN A 306 20.11 -8.42 -10.17
N THR A 307 20.99 -8.09 -11.11
CA THR A 307 22.36 -7.63 -10.78
C THR A 307 22.30 -6.31 -10.02
N ALA A 308 21.43 -5.39 -10.44
CA ALA A 308 21.26 -4.08 -9.79
C ALA A 308 20.58 -4.15 -8.41
N LEU A 309 19.72 -5.15 -8.17
CA LEU A 309 19.01 -5.30 -6.89
C LEU A 309 19.90 -5.75 -5.71
N THR A 310 21.19 -6.03 -5.92
CA THR A 310 22.13 -6.57 -4.92
C THR A 310 21.58 -7.86 -4.26
N ALA A 311 22.19 -8.37 -3.18
CA ALA A 311 21.71 -9.55 -2.46
C ALA A 311 20.45 -9.25 -1.60
N GLY A 312 19.42 -8.65 -2.20
CA GLY A 312 18.15 -8.33 -1.56
C GLY A 312 17.17 -9.51 -1.49
N ASP A 313 16.09 -9.34 -0.74
CA ASP A 313 15.05 -10.37 -0.51
C ASP A 313 14.21 -10.71 -1.75
N TYR A 314 14.37 -9.98 -2.85
CA TYR A 314 13.54 -10.09 -4.06
C TYR A 314 14.39 -10.31 -5.31
N GLN A 315 13.76 -10.92 -6.31
CA GLN A 315 14.32 -11.10 -7.65
C GLN A 315 13.22 -11.02 -8.70
N TRP A 316 13.56 -10.47 -9.85
CA TRP A 316 12.77 -10.62 -11.07
C TRP A 316 12.96 -12.03 -11.62
N ILE A 317 11.88 -12.64 -12.06
CA ILE A 317 11.89 -13.88 -12.83
C ILE A 317 11.08 -13.68 -14.11
N LEU A 318 11.32 -14.49 -15.14
CA LEU A 318 10.48 -14.44 -16.33
C LEU A 318 9.13 -15.11 -16.03
N GLY A 319 8.04 -14.36 -16.16
CA GLY A 319 6.67 -14.84 -16.05
C GLY A 319 6.25 -15.71 -17.22
N THR A 320 5.10 -16.37 -17.08
CA THR A 320 4.54 -17.26 -18.11
C THR A 320 4.08 -16.52 -19.37
N ASP A 321 3.78 -15.23 -19.24
CA ASP A 321 3.47 -14.29 -20.33
C ASP A 321 4.73 -13.70 -20.99
N GLY A 322 5.92 -14.09 -20.52
CA GLY A 322 7.19 -13.60 -21.03
C GLY A 322 7.59 -12.21 -20.50
N LEU A 323 6.88 -11.66 -19.51
CA LEU A 323 7.23 -10.42 -18.84
C LEU A 323 7.92 -10.68 -17.48
N PRO A 324 8.78 -9.79 -16.98
CA PRO A 324 9.39 -9.96 -15.67
C PRO A 324 8.34 -9.90 -14.54
N VAL A 325 8.43 -10.81 -13.58
CA VAL A 325 7.59 -10.85 -12.37
C VAL A 325 8.49 -10.81 -11.15
N LEU A 326 8.24 -9.89 -10.23
CA LEU A 326 9.00 -9.81 -8.98
C LEU A 326 8.49 -10.85 -7.99
N GLN A 327 9.41 -11.59 -7.38
CA GLN A 327 9.11 -12.57 -6.34
C GLN A 327 10.14 -12.50 -5.22
N LYS A 328 9.74 -12.93 -4.02
CA LYS A 328 10.66 -13.11 -2.92
C LYS A 328 11.65 -14.23 -3.23
N ARG A 329 12.93 -14.06 -2.90
CA ARG A 329 13.92 -15.13 -2.99
C ARG A 329 13.54 -16.24 -2.02
N GLN A 330 13.61 -17.48 -2.49
CA GLN A 330 13.43 -18.69 -1.69
C GLN A 330 14.67 -18.99 -0.86
#